data_AF-A0A7S3I8U3-F1
#
_entry.id   AF-A0A7S3I8U3-F1
#
_cell.length_a   1.000
_cell.length_b   1.000
_cell.length_c   1.000
_cell.angle_alpha   90.00
_cell.angle_beta   90.00
_cell.angle_gamma   90.00
#
_symmetry.space_group_name_H-M   'P 1'
#
loop_
_entity.id
_entity.type
_entity.pdbx_description
1 polymer ?
#
loop_
_entity_poly.entity_id
_entity_poly.type
_entity_poly.pdbx_seq_one_letter_code
_entity_poly.pdbx_strand_id
1 'polypeptide(L)'
;NIRLTQEPSNLSDFVKFKEDLEESRIKIKNFENIKAELDKIEKTLKSEKFAHEIQTTSMKIKELETNCVEAVKNVERADGFQENKQEEMQTRLLKRIEELKEALKNDISKKLDEGSLVTVDAIPSDVLSDISKLETKLKKCQSNAEKFKHYQQVFEMNVTQVKELEETNMKFEAKRK
;
A
#
# COMPACT_ATOMS: atom_id res chain seq x y z
N ASN A 1 16.55 5.51 -4.01
CA ASN A 1 15.76 6.70 -4.40
C ASN A 1 15.12 6.68 -5.79
N ILE A 2 15.40 5.72 -6.69
CA ILE A 2 14.75 5.67 -8.02
C ILE A 2 13.21 5.58 -7.94
N ARG A 3 12.66 4.98 -6.87
CA ARG A 3 11.21 4.80 -6.72
C ARG A 3 10.45 6.10 -6.43
N LEU A 4 11.03 7.04 -5.68
CA LEU A 4 10.40 8.35 -5.39
C LEU A 4 10.48 9.33 -6.56
N THR A 5 11.33 9.04 -7.55
CA THR A 5 11.37 9.79 -8.81
C THR A 5 10.41 9.24 -9.86
N GLN A 6 9.72 8.14 -9.57
CA GLN A 6 8.68 7.59 -10.45
C GLN A 6 7.34 8.20 -10.06
N GLU A 7 6.55 8.58 -11.06
CA GLU A 7 5.20 9.11 -10.90
C GLU A 7 4.17 8.02 -11.26
N PRO A 8 3.85 7.10 -10.33
CA PRO A 8 3.00 5.96 -10.64
C PRO A 8 1.56 6.39 -10.95
N SER A 9 1.01 5.79 -12.00
CA SER A 9 -0.39 6.01 -12.43
C SER A 9 -1.35 4.93 -11.94
N ASN A 10 -0.84 3.75 -11.57
CA ASN A 10 -1.62 2.63 -11.06
C ASN A 10 -1.80 2.71 -9.54
N LEU A 11 -2.97 2.29 -9.06
CA LEU A 11 -3.31 2.34 -7.63
C LEU A 11 -2.34 1.56 -6.73
N SER A 12 -1.95 0.34 -7.13
CA SER A 12 -1.03 -0.48 -6.35
C SER A 12 0.37 0.12 -6.25
N ASP A 13 0.83 0.74 -7.33
CA ASP A 13 2.16 1.32 -7.41
C ASP A 13 2.18 2.67 -6.67
N PHE A 14 1.07 3.41 -6.70
CA PHE A 14 0.88 4.63 -5.91
C PHE A 14 0.85 4.35 -4.40
N VAL A 15 0.20 3.26 -3.98
CA VAL A 15 0.22 2.83 -2.56
C VAL A 15 1.65 2.54 -2.11
N LYS A 16 2.40 1.74 -2.87
CA LYS A 16 3.81 1.47 -2.56
C LYS A 16 4.66 2.73 -2.54
N PHE A 17 4.39 3.66 -3.46
CA PHE A 17 5.06 4.96 -3.48
C PHE A 17 4.81 5.75 -2.19
N LYS A 18 3.58 5.77 -1.67
CA LYS A 18 3.27 6.41 -0.38
C LYS A 18 4.03 5.75 0.78
N GLU A 19 4.11 4.42 0.80
CA GLU A 19 4.86 3.69 1.83
C GLU A 19 6.37 3.99 1.75
N ASP A 20 6.95 3.94 0.55
CA ASP A 20 8.36 4.26 0.31
C ASP A 20 8.67 5.74 0.66
N LEU A 21 7.70 6.64 0.46
CA LEU A 21 7.80 8.06 0.81
C LEU A 21 7.84 8.26 2.32
N GLU A 22 6.94 7.61 3.06
CA GLU A 22 6.93 7.67 4.52
C GLU A 22 8.20 7.06 5.14
N GLU A 23 8.66 5.91 4.61
CA GLU A 23 9.95 5.33 5.03
C GLU A 23 11.11 6.31 4.78
N SER A 24 11.08 7.01 3.65
CA SER A 24 12.12 8.00 3.30
C SER A 24 12.09 9.22 4.21
N ARG A 25 10.90 9.71 4.60
CA ARG A 25 10.75 10.79 5.60
C ARG A 25 11.37 10.40 6.94
N ILE A 26 11.10 9.18 7.40
CA ILE A 26 11.69 8.66 8.65
C ILE A 26 13.22 8.58 8.54
N LYS A 27 13.75 8.08 7.42
CA LYS A 27 15.20 7.99 7.19
C LYS A 27 15.87 9.36 7.15
N ILE A 28 15.26 10.36 6.52
CA ILE A 28 15.78 11.74 6.50
C ILE A 28 15.83 12.31 7.91
N LYS A 29 14.75 12.19 8.69
CA LYS A 29 14.71 12.67 10.07
C LYS A 29 15.79 12.02 10.94
N ASN A 30 16.00 10.71 10.79
CA ASN A 30 17.07 10.01 11.50
C ASN A 30 18.46 10.49 11.06
N PHE A 31 18.64 10.75 9.77
CA PHE A 31 19.89 11.27 9.24
C PHE A 31 20.20 12.68 9.78
N GLU A 32 19.21 13.56 9.85
CA GLU A 32 19.37 14.91 10.42
C GLU A 32 19.83 14.87 11.89
N ASN A 33 19.31 13.91 12.67
CA ASN A 33 19.78 13.67 14.04
C ASN A 33 21.25 13.23 14.08
N ILE A 34 21.64 12.26 13.25
CA ILE A 34 23.03 11.78 13.15
C ILE A 34 23.96 12.92 12.72
N LYS A 35 23.53 13.76 11.77
CA LYS A 35 24.28 14.93 11.32
C LYS A 35 24.55 15.88 12.49
N ALA A 36 23.54 16.17 13.31
CA ALA A 36 23.71 17.05 14.47
C ALA A 36 24.73 16.51 15.49
N GLU A 37 24.89 15.18 15.59
CA GLU A 37 25.94 14.55 16.38
C GLU A 37 27.32 14.67 15.72
N LEU A 38 27.41 14.45 14.40
CA LEU A 38 28.66 14.63 13.65
C LEU A 38 29.18 16.08 13.71
N ASP A 39 28.29 17.07 13.65
CA ASP A 39 28.65 18.50 13.79
C ASP A 39 29.24 18.79 15.18
N LYS A 40 28.77 18.12 16.23
CA LYS A 40 29.36 18.25 17.58
C LYS A 40 30.74 17.62 17.64
N ILE A 41 30.92 16.44 17.05
CA ILE A 41 32.20 15.74 16.98
C ILE A 41 33.22 16.59 16.19
N GLU A 42 32.84 17.16 15.05
CA GLU A 42 33.73 18.01 14.24
C GLU A 42 34.15 19.27 15.03
N LYS A 43 33.22 19.89 15.78
CA LYS A 43 33.54 21.02 16.67
C LYS A 43 34.53 20.64 17.76
N THR A 44 34.37 19.47 18.39
CA THR A 44 35.31 18.97 19.40
C THR A 44 36.69 18.70 18.81
N LEU A 45 36.77 18.00 17.67
CA LEU A 45 38.04 17.72 17.00
C LEU A 45 38.78 19.01 16.59
N LYS A 46 38.05 20.02 16.10
CA LYS A 46 38.58 21.36 15.82
C LYS A 46 39.13 22.03 17.08
N SER A 47 38.44 21.91 18.22
CA SER A 47 38.88 22.47 19.50
C SER A 47 40.14 21.79 20.05
N GLU A 48 40.30 20.48 19.83
CA GLU A 48 41.44 19.67 20.29
C GLU A 48 42.63 19.65 19.30
N LYS A 49 42.56 20.41 18.21
CA LYS A 49 43.65 20.63 17.22
C LYS A 49 44.11 19.37 16.46
N PHE A 50 43.22 18.41 16.21
CA PHE A 50 43.50 17.22 15.39
C PHE A 50 43.54 17.54 13.87
N ALA A 51 44.54 18.29 13.42
CA ALA A 51 44.59 18.91 12.08
C ALA A 51 44.46 17.94 10.90
N HIS A 52 45.02 16.72 11.00
CA HIS A 52 45.01 15.76 9.89
C HIS A 52 43.68 15.01 9.77
N GLU A 53 43.05 14.65 10.89
CA GLU A 53 41.74 13.97 10.92
C GLU A 53 40.59 14.93 10.56
N ILE A 54 40.75 16.23 10.82
CA ILE A 54 39.77 17.28 10.48
C ILE A 54 39.53 17.37 8.96
N GLN A 55 40.57 17.25 8.13
CA GLN A 55 40.43 17.53 6.68
C GLN A 55 39.63 16.42 5.95
N THR A 56 39.93 15.14 6.23
CA THR A 56 39.19 14.01 5.65
C THR A 56 37.78 13.89 6.22
N THR A 57 37.61 14.14 7.51
CA THR A 57 36.28 14.11 8.17
C THR A 57 35.38 15.22 7.64
N SER A 58 35.91 16.44 7.45
CA SER A 58 35.16 17.58 6.92
C SER A 58 34.74 17.40 5.46
N MET A 59 35.56 16.76 4.61
CA MET A 59 35.17 16.43 3.23
C MET A 59 34.01 15.41 3.19
N LYS A 60 34.09 14.33 3.97
CA LYS A 60 33.01 13.33 4.03
C LYS A 60 31.72 13.90 4.60
N ILE A 61 31.79 14.79 5.59
CA ILE A 61 30.62 15.49 6.12
C ILE A 61 29.97 16.34 5.01
N LYS A 62 30.74 17.10 4.22
CA LYS A 62 30.19 17.91 3.11
C LYS A 62 29.52 17.09 2.00
N GLU A 63 30.11 15.94 1.64
CA GLU A 63 29.49 15.01 0.69
C GLU A 63 28.15 14.47 1.23
N LEU A 64 28.14 14.09 2.51
CA LEU A 64 26.92 13.66 3.21
C LEU A 64 25.86 14.77 3.25
N GLU A 65 26.26 16.03 3.47
CA GLU A 65 25.34 17.18 3.43
C GLU A 65 24.70 17.37 2.06
N THR A 66 25.49 17.27 1.00
CA THR A 66 24.99 17.44 -0.38
C THR A 66 23.99 16.35 -0.73
N ASN A 67 24.31 15.10 -0.42
CA ASN A 67 23.41 13.96 -0.62
C ASN A 67 22.12 14.09 0.20
N CYS A 68 22.20 14.64 1.42
CA CYS A 68 21.03 14.90 2.26
C CYS A 68 20.11 15.96 1.64
N VAL A 69 20.67 17.08 1.18
CA VAL A 69 19.89 18.14 0.53
C VAL A 69 19.17 17.61 -0.71
N GLU A 70 19.83 16.77 -1.51
CA GLU A 70 19.19 16.14 -2.66
C GLU A 70 18.09 15.15 -2.26
N ALA A 71 18.30 14.37 -1.19
CA ALA A 71 17.27 13.46 -0.67
C ALA A 71 16.03 14.23 -0.18
N VAL A 72 16.22 15.33 0.55
CA VAL A 72 15.12 16.21 1.01
C VAL A 72 14.34 16.76 -0.18
N LYS A 73 15.03 17.32 -1.19
CA LYS A 73 14.37 17.83 -2.40
C LYS A 73 13.56 16.77 -3.15
N ASN A 74 14.05 15.53 -3.18
CA ASN A 74 13.31 14.43 -3.81
C ASN A 74 12.06 14.05 -3.02
N VAL A 75 12.12 14.06 -1.69
CA VAL A 75 10.95 13.85 -0.83
C VAL A 75 9.94 14.99 -0.97
N GLU A 76 10.38 16.25 -0.98
CA GLU A 76 9.49 17.41 -1.19
C GLU A 76 8.76 17.34 -2.54
N ARG A 77 9.44 16.92 -3.62
CA ARG A 77 8.79 16.69 -4.92
C ARG A 77 7.79 15.55 -4.88
N ALA A 78 8.15 14.45 -4.23
CA ALA A 78 7.29 13.29 -4.07
C ALA A 78 6.05 13.61 -3.24
N ASP A 79 6.18 14.46 -2.20
CA ASP A 79 5.08 14.99 -1.40
C ASP A 79 4.11 15.79 -2.28
N GLY A 80 4.63 16.75 -3.06
CA GLY A 80 3.81 17.54 -3.97
C GLY A 80 3.08 16.68 -5.02
N PHE A 81 3.74 15.65 -5.56
CA PHE A 81 3.08 14.70 -6.47
C PHE A 81 1.97 13.91 -5.76
N GLN A 82 2.25 13.40 -4.56
CA GLN A 82 1.31 12.61 -3.77
C GLN A 82 0.05 13.40 -3.41
N GLU A 83 0.20 14.65 -2.99
CA GLU A 83 -0.93 15.54 -2.69
C GLU A 83 -1.82 15.76 -3.92
N ASN A 84 -1.21 16.06 -5.06
CA ASN A 84 -1.93 16.29 -6.32
C ASN A 84 -2.69 15.05 -6.82
N LYS A 85 -2.17 13.85 -6.58
CA LYS A 85 -2.77 12.58 -7.04
C LYS A 85 -3.69 11.91 -6.04
N GLN A 86 -3.71 12.37 -4.79
CA GLN A 86 -4.40 11.67 -3.71
C GLN A 86 -5.90 11.50 -3.97
N GLU A 87 -6.59 12.58 -4.31
CA GLU A 87 -8.05 12.54 -4.53
C GLU A 87 -8.44 11.60 -5.69
N GLU A 88 -7.68 11.64 -6.78
CA GLU A 88 -7.89 10.76 -7.93
C GLU A 88 -7.73 9.29 -7.54
N MET A 89 -6.69 8.95 -6.79
CA MET A 89 -6.40 7.58 -6.36
C MET A 89 -7.42 7.08 -5.33
N GLN A 90 -7.85 7.94 -4.40
CA GLN A 90 -8.92 7.63 -3.45
C GLN A 90 -10.24 7.36 -4.18
N THR A 91 -10.59 8.17 -5.19
CA THR A 91 -11.79 7.96 -6.02
C THR A 91 -11.73 6.63 -6.77
N ARG A 92 -10.57 6.28 -7.34
CA ARG A 92 -10.35 4.98 -8.01
C ARG A 92 -10.49 3.82 -7.04
N LEU A 93 -10.00 3.96 -5.81
CA LEU A 93 -10.14 2.94 -4.76
C LEU A 93 -11.60 2.73 -4.39
N LEU A 94 -12.35 3.81 -4.14
CA LEU A 94 -13.78 3.74 -3.82
C LEU A 94 -14.56 3.05 -4.93
N LYS A 95 -14.30 3.40 -6.20
CA LYS A 95 -14.92 2.72 -7.34
C LYS A 95 -14.65 1.22 -7.35
N ARG A 96 -13.40 0.79 -7.10
CA ARG A 96 -13.04 -0.64 -7.02
C ARG A 96 -13.71 -1.36 -5.84
N ILE A 97 -13.93 -0.67 -4.73
CA ILE A 97 -14.67 -1.22 -3.59
C ILE A 97 -16.15 -1.42 -3.96
N GLU A 98 -16.77 -0.48 -4.67
CA GLU A 98 -18.14 -0.64 -5.15
C GLU A 98 -18.25 -1.78 -6.18
N GLU A 99 -17.32 -1.86 -7.13
CA GLU A 99 -17.24 -3.00 -8.08
C GLU A 99 -17.11 -4.35 -7.35
N LEU A 100 -16.36 -4.39 -6.23
CA LEU A 100 -16.23 -5.60 -5.39
C LEU A 100 -17.56 -5.96 -4.71
N LYS A 101 -18.28 -4.98 -4.15
CA LYS A 101 -19.62 -5.19 -3.55
C LYS A 101 -20.61 -5.70 -4.58
N GLU A 102 -20.62 -5.10 -5.77
CA GLU A 102 -21.47 -5.54 -6.88
C GLU A 102 -21.15 -6.97 -7.33
N ALA A 103 -19.88 -7.32 -7.47
CA ALA A 103 -19.46 -8.68 -7.80
C ALA A 103 -19.92 -9.70 -6.74
N LEU A 104 -19.76 -9.36 -5.45
CA LEU A 104 -20.24 -10.22 -4.35
C LEU A 104 -21.75 -10.40 -4.39
N LYS A 105 -22.50 -9.31 -4.56
CA LYS A 105 -23.98 -9.34 -4.58
C LYS A 105 -24.53 -10.06 -5.82
N ASN A 106 -24.06 -9.68 -7.01
CA ASN A 106 -24.66 -10.11 -8.27
C ASN A 106 -24.06 -11.41 -8.82
N ASP A 107 -22.75 -11.63 -8.69
CA ASP A 107 -22.10 -12.77 -9.34
C ASP A 107 -22.02 -14.00 -8.45
N ILE A 108 -21.98 -13.81 -7.13
CA ILE A 108 -21.80 -14.89 -6.15
C ILE A 108 -23.08 -15.09 -5.34
N SER A 109 -23.55 -14.06 -4.61
CA SER A 109 -24.69 -14.18 -3.70
C SER A 109 -25.98 -14.57 -4.43
N LYS A 110 -26.29 -13.95 -5.58
CA LYS A 110 -27.43 -14.38 -6.42
C LYS A 110 -27.33 -15.83 -6.90
N LYS A 111 -26.15 -16.26 -7.37
CA LYS A 111 -25.95 -17.66 -7.81
C LYS A 111 -26.12 -18.66 -6.67
N LEU A 112 -25.76 -18.25 -5.46
CA LEU A 112 -26.05 -19.02 -4.26
C LEU A 112 -27.56 -19.00 -3.97
N ASP A 113 -28.24 -17.86 -4.05
CA ASP A 113 -29.67 -17.76 -3.71
C ASP A 113 -30.59 -18.47 -4.72
N GLU A 114 -30.30 -18.41 -6.02
CA GLU A 114 -31.15 -18.93 -7.11
C GLU A 114 -31.27 -20.46 -7.17
N GLY A 115 -30.73 -21.21 -6.20
CA GLY A 115 -30.82 -22.67 -6.18
C GLY A 115 -30.08 -23.37 -7.34
N SER A 116 -29.38 -22.60 -8.18
CA SER A 116 -28.67 -23.03 -9.39
C SER A 116 -27.64 -24.14 -9.17
N LEU A 117 -27.23 -24.38 -7.92
CA LEU A 117 -26.26 -25.42 -7.60
C LEU A 117 -26.88 -26.82 -7.63
N VAL A 118 -28.19 -26.99 -7.43
CA VAL A 118 -28.82 -28.30 -7.46
C VAL A 118 -30.21 -28.18 -8.08
N THR A 119 -30.31 -28.40 -9.39
CA THR A 119 -31.58 -28.75 -10.02
C THR A 119 -31.79 -30.26 -9.94
N VAL A 120 -33.04 -30.72 -10.02
CA VAL A 120 -33.40 -32.15 -9.91
C VAL A 120 -32.68 -33.04 -10.95
N ASP A 121 -32.23 -32.44 -12.06
CA ASP A 121 -31.53 -33.10 -13.17
C ASP A 121 -30.01 -32.82 -13.21
N ALA A 122 -29.44 -32.19 -12.17
CA ALA A 122 -28.05 -31.76 -12.20
C ALA A 122 -27.07 -32.94 -12.10
N ILE A 123 -26.08 -32.98 -13.01
CA ILE A 123 -24.98 -33.95 -12.96
C ILE A 123 -24.05 -33.56 -11.80
N PRO A 124 -23.78 -34.46 -10.84
CA PRO A 124 -22.99 -34.14 -9.64
C PRO A 124 -21.60 -33.55 -9.93
N SER A 125 -20.94 -33.95 -11.02
CA SER A 125 -19.63 -33.41 -11.42
C SER A 125 -19.70 -31.93 -11.81
N ASP A 126 -20.78 -31.53 -12.49
CA ASP A 126 -20.95 -30.17 -13.00
C ASP A 126 -21.26 -29.21 -11.84
N VAL A 127 -22.08 -29.67 -10.90
CA VAL A 127 -22.36 -29.00 -9.63
C VAL A 127 -21.07 -28.75 -8.83
N LEU A 128 -20.24 -29.78 -8.64
CA LEU A 128 -18.97 -29.66 -7.93
C LEU A 128 -18.01 -28.68 -8.62
N SER A 129 -17.94 -28.71 -9.95
CA SER A 129 -17.17 -27.75 -10.74
C SER A 129 -17.65 -26.32 -10.51
N ASP A 130 -18.96 -26.07 -10.50
CA ASP A 130 -19.51 -24.74 -10.32
C ASP A 130 -19.35 -24.21 -8.89
N ILE A 131 -19.47 -25.08 -7.88
CA ILE A 131 -19.10 -24.76 -6.49
C ILE A 131 -17.62 -24.35 -6.42
N SER A 132 -16.71 -25.11 -7.05
CA SER A 132 -15.28 -24.80 -7.06
C SER A 132 -14.96 -23.46 -7.74
N LYS A 133 -15.64 -23.13 -8.84
CA LYS A 133 -15.52 -21.82 -9.50
C LYS A 133 -16.01 -20.70 -8.60
N LEU A 134 -17.14 -20.89 -7.91
CA LEU A 134 -17.66 -19.91 -6.95
C LEU A 134 -16.72 -19.72 -5.76
N GLU A 135 -16.15 -20.80 -5.21
CA GLU A 135 -15.15 -20.74 -4.14
C GLU A 135 -13.92 -19.92 -4.56
N THR A 136 -13.42 -20.18 -5.77
CA THR A 136 -12.26 -19.47 -6.33
C THR A 136 -12.55 -17.97 -6.48
N LYS A 137 -13.74 -17.62 -6.97
CA LYS A 137 -14.18 -16.22 -7.07
C LYS A 137 -14.31 -15.56 -5.70
N LEU A 138 -14.91 -16.25 -4.73
CA LEU A 138 -15.07 -15.75 -3.37
C LEU A 138 -13.72 -15.49 -2.70
N LYS A 139 -12.76 -16.42 -2.82
CA LYS A 139 -11.37 -16.24 -2.34
C LYS A 139 -10.68 -15.04 -2.99
N LYS A 140 -10.90 -14.83 -4.29
CA LYS A 140 -10.38 -13.63 -4.99
C LYS A 140 -11.00 -12.35 -4.44
N CYS A 141 -12.31 -12.34 -4.16
CA CYS A 141 -12.98 -11.21 -3.53
C CYS A 141 -12.45 -10.94 -2.12
N GLN A 142 -12.20 -11.98 -1.32
CA GLN A 142 -11.57 -11.85 0.01
C GLN A 142 -10.17 -11.22 -0.08
N SER A 143 -9.30 -11.73 -0.96
CA SER A 143 -7.97 -11.16 -1.18
C SER A 143 -8.03 -9.70 -1.65
N ASN A 144 -8.98 -9.35 -2.50
CA ASN A 144 -9.18 -7.97 -2.94
C ASN A 144 -9.68 -7.06 -1.81
N ALA A 145 -10.60 -7.54 -0.96
CA ALA A 145 -11.08 -6.80 0.21
C ALA A 145 -9.94 -6.47 1.18
N GLU A 146 -9.06 -7.43 1.45
CA GLU A 146 -7.87 -7.20 2.29
C GLU A 146 -6.92 -6.17 1.67
N LYS A 147 -6.67 -6.26 0.37
CA LYS A 147 -5.85 -5.27 -0.36
C LYS A 147 -6.47 -3.88 -0.30
N PHE A 148 -7.77 -3.76 -0.53
CA PHE A 148 -8.45 -2.47 -0.49
C PHE A 148 -8.50 -1.89 0.92
N LYS A 149 -8.66 -2.72 1.95
CA LYS A 149 -8.52 -2.30 3.35
C LYS A 149 -7.13 -1.72 3.62
N HIS A 150 -6.08 -2.42 3.19
CA HIS A 150 -4.71 -1.92 3.31
C HIS A 150 -4.52 -0.59 2.55
N TYR A 151 -5.05 -0.48 1.34
CA TYR A 151 -4.98 0.77 0.58
C TYR A 151 -5.70 1.91 1.32
N GLN A 152 -6.90 1.66 1.86
CA GLN A 152 -7.63 2.66 2.67
C GLN A 152 -6.81 3.11 3.88
N GLN A 153 -6.06 2.22 4.53
CA GLN A 153 -5.16 2.58 5.63
C GLN A 153 -4.00 3.47 5.16
N VAL A 154 -3.34 3.14 4.04
CA VAL A 154 -2.25 3.95 3.46
C VAL A 154 -2.75 5.34 2.98
N PHE A 155 -4.01 5.42 2.55
CA PHE A 155 -4.66 6.68 2.20
C PHE A 155 -5.26 7.42 3.40
N GLU A 156 -5.15 6.87 4.62
CA GLU A 156 -5.76 7.40 5.85
C GLU A 156 -7.28 7.62 5.73
N MET A 157 -7.95 6.74 4.99
CA MET A 157 -9.40 6.74 4.79
C MET A 157 -10.09 5.87 5.84
N ASN A 158 -11.37 6.16 6.07
CA ASN A 158 -12.23 5.24 6.82
C ASN A 158 -12.31 3.88 6.11
N VAL A 159 -11.94 2.81 6.81
CA VAL A 159 -12.02 1.45 6.29
C VAL A 159 -13.48 1.09 6.05
N THR A 160 -13.81 0.77 4.81
CA THR A 160 -15.17 0.37 4.44
C THR A 160 -15.39 -1.09 4.83
N GLN A 161 -16.37 -1.34 5.70
CA GLN A 161 -16.84 -2.70 5.93
C GLN A 161 -17.61 -3.20 4.70
N VAL A 162 -17.15 -4.31 4.12
CA VAL A 162 -17.79 -4.97 2.97
C VAL A 162 -18.71 -6.06 3.52
N LYS A 163 -19.90 -5.67 4.00
CA LYS A 163 -20.88 -6.60 4.62
C LYS A 163 -21.28 -7.72 3.68
N GLU A 164 -21.35 -7.42 2.39
CA GLU A 164 -21.66 -8.38 1.32
C GLU A 164 -20.68 -9.55 1.29
N LEU A 165 -19.42 -9.33 1.71
CA LEU A 165 -18.42 -10.39 1.77
C LEU A 165 -18.72 -11.37 2.90
N GLU A 166 -19.06 -10.86 4.09
CA GLU A 166 -19.40 -11.67 5.26
C GLU A 166 -20.67 -12.48 5.00
N GLU A 167 -21.72 -11.84 4.49
CA GLU A 167 -22.99 -12.48 4.14
C GLU A 167 -22.80 -13.57 3.07
N THR A 168 -22.07 -13.26 2.00
CA THR A 168 -21.83 -14.22 0.92
C THR A 168 -20.98 -15.41 1.40
N ASN A 169 -20.00 -15.17 2.27
CA ASN A 169 -19.18 -16.24 2.84
C ASN A 169 -20.00 -17.17 3.75
N MET A 170 -20.85 -16.61 4.60
CA MET A 170 -21.76 -17.41 5.43
C MET A 170 -22.73 -18.24 4.57
N LYS A 171 -23.31 -17.65 3.52
CA LYS A 171 -24.17 -18.38 2.58
C LYS A 171 -23.43 -19.51 1.86
N PHE A 172 -22.20 -19.25 1.41
CA PHE A 172 -21.38 -20.25 0.72
C PHE A 172 -21.08 -21.45 1.63
N GLU A 173 -20.64 -21.20 2.86
CA GLU A 173 -20.35 -22.25 3.85
C GLU A 173 -21.60 -23.04 4.25
N ALA A 174 -22.77 -22.39 4.34
CA ALA A 174 -24.04 -23.08 4.61
C ALA A 174 -24.45 -24.05 3.49
N LYS A 175 -24.14 -23.72 2.22
CA LYS A 175 -24.44 -24.58 1.05
C LYS A 175 -23.40 -25.66 0.76
N ARG A 176 -22.21 -25.52 1.35
CA ARG A 176 -21.13 -26.50 1.23
C ARG A 176 -21.28 -27.68 2.18
N LYS A 177 -21.98 -27.49 3.31
CA LYS A 177 -22.32 -28.53 4.28
C LYS A 177 -23.44 -29.43 3.77
#